data_AF-A0A1H5BD47-F1
#
_entry.id   AF-A0A1H5BD47-F1
#
_cell.length_a   1.000
_cell.length_b   1.000
_cell.length_c   1.000
_cell.angle_alpha   90.00
_cell.angle_beta   90.00
_cell.angle_gamma   90.00
#
_symmetry.space_group_name_H-M   'P 1'
#
loop_
_entity.id
_entity.type
_entity.pdbx_description
1 polymer ?
#
loop_
_entity_poly.entity_id
_entity_poly.type
_entity_poly.pdbx_seq_one_letter_code
_entity_poly.pdbx_strand_id
1 'polypeptide(L)'
;MNARTEPSEAKTAIARPPLVRELLLVAGLFVVYKFGRQLATGHTAEAFRNADRVWDLERALRLPGEGSAQNLLLHGDTLIHLANTYYATVHFPATVAFLVWLYLRRPTHYVWARRVLAAVTAAALLVHLTFPLAPPRMLAATGLVDTGQVYGPSVYGSPQTDHLSNQFAAMPSLHFGWALMVAIGLIVATRSRWRLLWLLHPLLTLLVIVGTANHYWLDAIVATAMLGVALAVIRPLASSGGTPGSLRPPKRTAATAGRGAGKLVPAARGEATVDDESELVGAVR
;
A
#
# COMPACT_ATOMS: atom_id res chain seq x y z
N MET A 1 -6.06 36.95 -39.69
CA MET A 1 -5.45 35.63 -39.40
C MET A 1 -5.27 35.57 -37.89
N ASN A 2 -6.27 35.06 -37.16
CA ASN A 2 -6.34 35.19 -35.70
C ASN A 2 -5.83 33.91 -35.05
N ALA A 3 -4.56 33.92 -34.62
CA ALA A 3 -3.97 32.83 -33.85
C ALA A 3 -4.54 32.85 -32.43
N ARG A 4 -5.47 31.92 -32.14
CA ARG A 4 -5.85 31.59 -30.76
C ARG A 4 -4.77 30.66 -30.20
N THR A 5 -3.97 31.18 -29.29
CA THR A 5 -3.11 30.38 -28.42
C THR A 5 -3.99 29.66 -27.41
N GLU A 6 -4.18 28.35 -27.61
CA GLU A 6 -4.76 27.45 -26.61
C GLU A 6 -3.90 27.50 -25.32
N PRO A 7 -4.50 27.63 -24.13
CA PRO A 7 -3.75 27.57 -22.89
C PRO A 7 -3.23 26.14 -22.69
N SER A 8 -1.91 26.01 -22.54
CA SER A 8 -1.23 24.79 -22.10
C SER A 8 -1.95 24.22 -20.88
N GLU A 9 -2.57 23.04 -21.03
CA GLU A 9 -3.08 22.25 -19.91
C GLU A 9 -1.92 21.98 -18.96
N ALA A 10 -1.79 22.81 -17.92
CA ALA A 10 -0.90 22.57 -16.83
C ALA A 10 -1.36 21.26 -16.18
N LYS A 11 -0.67 20.14 -16.49
CA LYS A 11 -0.74 18.90 -15.71
C LYS A 11 -0.56 19.30 -14.26
N THR A 12 -1.65 19.32 -13.49
CA THR A 12 -1.62 19.52 -12.04
C THR A 12 -0.79 18.38 -11.46
N ALA A 13 0.51 18.64 -11.29
CA ALA A 13 1.41 17.73 -10.61
C ALA A 13 0.85 17.54 -9.20
N ILE A 14 0.44 16.31 -8.89
CA ILE A 14 -0.10 15.97 -7.58
C ILE A 14 0.94 16.40 -6.53
N ALA A 15 0.58 17.41 -5.73
CA ALA A 15 1.47 17.99 -4.73
C ALA A 15 1.85 16.95 -3.67
N ARG A 16 3.13 16.97 -3.26
CA ARG A 16 3.64 16.08 -2.22
C ARG A 16 2.93 16.40 -0.89
N PRO A 17 2.53 15.40 -0.09
CA PRO A 17 1.99 15.64 1.24
C PRO A 17 3.00 16.42 2.10
N PRO A 18 2.55 17.34 2.97
CA PRO A 18 3.45 18.09 3.83
C PRO A 18 4.11 17.16 4.87
N LEU A 19 5.43 17.20 4.96
CA LEU A 19 6.27 16.35 5.83
C LEU A 19 5.85 16.41 7.31
N VAL A 20 5.36 17.56 7.78
CA VAL A 20 4.88 17.75 9.17
C VAL A 20 3.71 16.82 9.48
N ARG A 21 2.78 16.63 8.54
CA ARG A 21 1.65 15.69 8.69
C ARG A 21 2.13 14.24 8.74
N GLU A 22 3.20 13.92 8.01
CA GLU A 22 3.81 12.59 8.02
C GLU A 22 4.48 12.29 9.35
N LEU A 23 5.23 13.24 9.90
CA LEU A 23 5.86 13.11 11.21
C LEU A 23 4.81 12.97 12.33
N LEU A 24 3.70 13.71 12.27
CA LEU A 24 2.62 13.59 13.25
C LEU A 24 1.89 12.24 13.17
N LEU A 25 1.75 11.65 11.97
CA LEU A 25 1.17 10.32 11.82
C LEU A 25 2.09 9.23 12.38
N VAL A 26 3.40 9.32 12.11
CA VAL A 26 4.39 8.41 12.69
C VAL A 26 4.44 8.54 14.21
N ALA A 27 4.45 9.76 14.72
CA ALA A 27 4.41 10.03 16.16
C ALA A 27 3.12 9.51 16.81
N GLY A 28 1.96 9.69 16.16
CA GLY A 28 0.69 9.14 16.63
C GLY A 28 0.68 7.61 16.66
N LEU A 29 1.19 6.96 15.61
CA LEU A 29 1.33 5.51 15.58
C LEU A 29 2.29 4.99 16.65
N PHE A 30 3.38 5.73 16.90
CA PHE A 30 4.36 5.43 17.95
C PHE A 30 3.79 5.58 19.36
N VAL A 31 2.94 6.59 19.59
CA VAL A 31 2.22 6.77 20.86
C VAL A 31 1.23 5.64 21.08
N VAL A 32 0.43 5.28 20.07
CA VAL A 32 -0.51 4.13 20.15
C VAL A 32 0.24 2.83 20.41
N TYR A 33 1.37 2.61 19.75
CA TYR A 33 2.26 1.47 19.99
C TYR A 33 2.76 1.44 21.45
N LYS A 34 3.23 2.57 21.99
CA LYS A 34 3.69 2.67 23.38
C LYS A 34 2.57 2.40 24.39
N PHE A 35 1.38 2.95 24.18
CA PHE A 35 0.25 2.77 25.10
C PHE A 35 -0.34 1.36 25.05
N GLY A 36 -0.47 0.76 23.87
CA GLY A 36 -0.88 -0.65 23.75
C GLY A 36 0.05 -1.56 24.54
N ARG A 37 1.37 -1.31 24.47
CA ARG A 37 2.38 -2.10 25.17
C ARG A 37 2.26 -2.05 26.69
N GLN A 38 1.85 -0.92 27.25
CA GLN A 38 1.67 -0.75 28.69
C GLN A 38 0.50 -1.59 29.23
N LEU A 39 -0.42 -2.02 28.37
CA LEU A 39 -1.56 -2.89 28.70
C LEU A 39 -1.27 -4.38 28.52
N ALA A 40 -0.24 -4.75 27.76
CA ALA A 40 0.05 -6.15 27.40
C ALA A 40 0.91 -6.91 28.44
N THR A 41 1.45 -6.22 29.45
CA THR A 41 2.29 -6.82 30.49
C THR A 41 1.49 -7.81 31.35
N GLY A 42 1.86 -9.09 31.32
CA GLY A 42 1.34 -10.11 32.26
C GLY A 42 0.85 -11.43 31.66
N HIS A 43 0.82 -11.61 30.33
CA HIS A 43 0.13 -12.74 29.68
C HIS A 43 1.05 -13.87 29.19
N THR A 44 2.20 -14.12 29.82
CA THR A 44 3.17 -15.13 29.36
C THR A 44 2.54 -16.53 29.23
N ALA A 45 1.82 -16.99 30.25
CA ALA A 45 1.16 -18.30 30.23
C ALA A 45 0.08 -18.41 29.13
N GLU A 46 -0.60 -17.32 28.80
CA GLU A 46 -1.56 -17.29 27.70
C GLU A 46 -0.84 -17.36 26.34
N ALA A 47 0.29 -16.67 26.21
CA ALA A 47 1.11 -16.71 24.99
C ALA A 47 1.56 -18.13 24.63
N PHE A 48 1.95 -18.93 25.63
CA PHE A 48 2.31 -20.33 25.44
C PHE A 48 1.10 -21.21 25.11
N ARG A 49 -0.05 -21.04 25.78
CA ARG A 49 -1.27 -21.77 25.41
C ARG A 49 -1.74 -21.46 24.00
N ASN A 50 -1.63 -20.21 23.56
CA ASN A 50 -1.93 -19.82 22.19
C ASN A 50 -0.91 -20.42 21.21
N ALA A 51 0.35 -20.53 21.61
CA ALA A 51 1.39 -21.19 20.82
C ALA A 51 1.07 -22.67 20.60
N ASP A 52 0.69 -23.40 21.65
CA ASP A 52 0.26 -24.80 21.52
C ASP A 52 -0.92 -24.95 20.55
N ARG A 53 -1.92 -24.06 20.63
CA ARG A 53 -3.07 -24.07 19.72
C ARG A 53 -2.69 -23.79 18.26
N VAL A 54 -1.85 -22.78 18.03
CA VAL A 54 -1.37 -22.43 16.69
C VAL A 54 -0.54 -23.58 16.13
N TRP A 55 0.36 -24.13 16.95
CA TRP A 55 1.16 -25.30 16.64
C TRP A 55 0.22 -26.44 16.20
N ASP A 56 -0.70 -26.90 17.04
CA ASP A 56 -1.61 -28.02 16.71
C ASP A 56 -2.46 -27.76 15.46
N LEU A 57 -2.91 -26.52 15.26
CA LEU A 57 -3.67 -26.13 14.09
C LEU A 57 -2.86 -26.29 12.79
N GLU A 58 -1.60 -25.87 12.76
CA GLU A 58 -0.76 -26.04 11.57
C GLU A 58 -0.56 -27.52 11.20
N ARG A 59 -0.44 -28.39 12.21
CA ARG A 59 -0.35 -29.83 12.01
C ARG A 59 -1.68 -30.42 11.54
N ALA A 60 -2.81 -29.95 12.06
CA ALA A 60 -4.13 -30.32 11.56
C ALA A 60 -4.35 -29.89 10.10
N LEU A 61 -3.83 -28.71 9.72
CA LEU A 61 -3.83 -28.18 8.35
C LEU A 61 -2.76 -28.83 7.45
N ARG A 62 -1.90 -29.70 8.00
CA ARG A 62 -0.79 -30.36 7.29
C ARG A 62 0.17 -29.37 6.64
N LEU A 63 0.42 -28.23 7.28
CA LEU A 63 1.46 -27.33 6.84
C LEU A 63 2.85 -27.98 7.02
N PRO A 64 3.85 -27.59 6.21
CA PRO A 64 5.22 -28.08 6.38
C PRO A 64 5.74 -27.76 7.78
N GLY A 65 6.51 -28.66 8.39
CA GLY A 65 7.14 -28.36 9.68
C GLY A 65 8.19 -27.25 9.54
N GLU A 66 8.16 -26.28 10.45
CA GLU A 66 9.11 -25.16 10.56
C GLU A 66 10.56 -25.67 10.62
N GLY A 67 10.77 -26.84 11.21
CA GLY A 67 12.06 -27.52 11.31
C GLY A 67 12.72 -27.79 9.96
N SER A 68 11.95 -27.95 8.88
CA SER A 68 12.52 -28.12 7.53
C SER A 68 13.22 -26.85 7.05
N ALA A 69 12.60 -25.68 7.29
CA ALA A 69 13.18 -24.39 6.98
C ALA A 69 14.36 -24.06 7.90
N GLN A 70 14.26 -24.40 9.19
CA GLN A 70 15.36 -24.20 10.13
C GLN A 70 16.56 -25.09 9.79
N ASN A 71 16.34 -26.37 9.49
CA ASN A 71 17.42 -27.28 9.13
C ASN A 71 18.19 -26.74 7.92
N LEU A 72 17.52 -26.22 6.89
CA LEU A 72 18.18 -25.58 5.75
C LEU A 72 19.17 -24.48 6.17
N LEU A 73 18.79 -23.62 7.11
CA LEU A 73 19.67 -22.55 7.61
C LEU A 73 20.81 -23.08 8.49
N LEU A 74 20.57 -24.17 9.23
CA LEU A 74 21.56 -24.81 10.10
C LEU A 74 22.61 -25.66 9.36
N HIS A 75 22.55 -25.77 8.02
CA HIS A 75 23.60 -26.44 7.24
C HIS A 75 24.95 -25.71 7.28
N GLY A 76 24.98 -24.45 7.72
CA GLY A 76 26.24 -23.74 7.93
C GLY A 76 26.07 -22.51 8.80
N ASP A 77 27.02 -22.32 9.72
CA ASP A 77 27.02 -21.22 10.70
C ASP A 77 26.90 -19.84 10.02
N THR A 78 27.58 -19.66 8.89
CA THR A 78 27.48 -18.41 8.11
C THR A 78 26.05 -18.14 7.63
N LEU A 79 25.32 -19.16 7.20
CA LEU A 79 23.97 -19.00 6.67
C LEU A 79 23.00 -18.57 7.77
N ILE A 80 23.09 -19.19 8.96
CA ILE A 80 22.24 -18.81 10.08
C ILE A 80 22.60 -17.43 10.66
N HIS A 81 23.88 -17.07 10.74
CA HIS A 81 24.30 -15.72 11.11
C HIS A 81 23.77 -14.66 10.14
N LEU A 82 23.83 -14.93 8.82
CA LEU A 82 23.26 -14.05 7.81
C LEU A 82 21.75 -13.94 7.96
N ALA A 83 21.04 -15.03 8.24
CA ALA A 83 19.60 -15.02 8.48
C ALA A 83 19.23 -14.21 9.74
N ASN A 84 19.93 -14.41 10.86
CA ASN A 84 19.74 -13.62 12.08
C ASN A 84 20.02 -12.13 11.83
N THR A 85 21.09 -11.82 11.11
CA THR A 85 21.44 -10.43 10.75
C THR A 85 20.39 -9.81 9.82
N TYR A 86 19.90 -10.57 8.84
CA TYR A 86 18.81 -10.15 7.95
C TYR A 86 17.55 -9.82 8.75
N TYR A 87 17.16 -10.73 9.65
CA TYR A 87 16.02 -10.56 10.56
C TYR A 87 16.16 -9.27 11.38
N ALA A 88 17.34 -9.02 11.93
CA ALA A 88 17.63 -7.85 12.74
C ALA A 88 17.60 -6.52 11.98
N THR A 89 18.07 -6.51 10.72
CA THR A 89 18.50 -5.25 10.08
C THR A 89 17.73 -4.87 8.84
N VAL A 90 17.14 -5.78 8.08
CA VAL A 90 16.64 -5.45 6.73
C VAL A 90 15.26 -4.82 6.75
N HIS A 91 14.41 -5.24 7.67
CA HIS A 91 12.98 -4.90 7.68
C HIS A 91 12.70 -3.38 7.70
N PHE A 92 13.26 -2.65 8.67
CA PHE A 92 13.04 -1.22 8.80
C PHE A 92 13.70 -0.40 7.67
N PRO A 93 15.01 -0.55 7.39
CA PRO A 93 15.68 0.19 6.32
C PRO A 93 15.08 -0.06 4.95
N ALA A 94 14.71 -1.30 4.60
CA ALA A 94 14.09 -1.60 3.32
C ALA A 94 12.74 -0.88 3.16
N THR A 95 11.92 -0.88 4.21
CA THR A 95 10.62 -0.20 4.20
C THR A 95 10.79 1.32 4.11
N VAL A 96 11.74 1.90 4.85
CA VAL A 96 12.06 3.33 4.77
C VAL A 96 12.56 3.71 3.38
N ALA A 97 13.51 2.95 2.82
CA ALA A 97 14.04 3.19 1.48
C ALA A 97 12.93 3.13 0.41
N PHE A 98 12.04 2.15 0.51
CA PHE A 98 10.86 2.03 -0.35
C PHE A 98 9.95 3.25 -0.25
N LEU A 99 9.60 3.69 0.96
CA LEU A 99 8.74 4.86 1.17
C LEU A 99 9.39 6.15 0.70
N VAL A 100 10.68 6.35 0.95
CA VAL A 100 11.46 7.51 0.47
C VAL A 100 11.49 7.52 -1.06
N TRP A 101 11.77 6.37 -1.69
CA TRP A 101 11.76 6.27 -3.15
C TRP A 101 10.39 6.61 -3.74
N LEU A 102 9.30 6.08 -3.16
CA LEU A 102 7.94 6.42 -3.57
C LEU A 102 7.64 7.91 -3.36
N TYR A 103 8.04 8.48 -2.24
CA TYR A 103 7.82 9.90 -1.95
C TYR A 103 8.52 10.82 -2.98
N LEU A 104 9.76 10.48 -3.35
CA LEU A 104 10.55 11.26 -4.30
C LEU A 104 10.08 11.07 -5.75
N ARG A 105 9.79 9.84 -6.16
CA ARG A 105 9.57 9.46 -7.57
C ARG A 105 8.10 9.19 -7.94
N ARG A 106 7.26 8.79 -6.99
CA ARG A 106 5.88 8.32 -7.21
C ARG A 106 4.90 8.78 -6.11
N PRO A 107 4.67 10.09 -5.91
CA PRO A 107 3.89 10.61 -4.77
C PRO A 107 2.47 10.02 -4.63
N THR A 108 1.78 9.72 -5.73
CA THR A 108 0.47 9.06 -5.71
C THR A 108 0.51 7.68 -5.08
N HIS A 109 1.55 6.89 -5.42
CA HIS A 109 1.74 5.55 -4.88
C HIS A 109 2.24 5.61 -3.44
N TYR A 110 3.00 6.64 -3.06
CA TYR A 110 3.43 6.88 -1.68
C TYR A 110 2.24 6.98 -0.72
N VAL A 111 1.24 7.83 -1.04
CA VAL A 111 0.08 8.03 -0.16
C VAL A 111 -0.70 6.73 0.03
N TRP A 112 -0.90 5.98 -1.06
CA TRP A 112 -1.56 4.68 -1.02
C TRP A 112 -0.77 3.68 -0.17
N ALA A 113 0.51 3.47 -0.48
CA ALA A 113 1.34 2.50 0.21
C ALA A 113 1.47 2.82 1.71
N ARG A 114 1.60 4.09 2.06
CA ARG A 114 1.63 4.55 3.46
C ARG A 114 0.33 4.22 4.19
N ARG A 115 -0.83 4.47 3.57
CA ARG A 115 -2.14 4.18 4.18
C ARG A 115 -2.32 2.69 4.41
N VAL A 116 -1.92 1.86 3.46
CA VAL A 116 -1.96 0.39 3.60
C VAL A 116 -1.03 -0.07 4.71
N LEU A 117 0.23 0.40 4.73
CA LEU A 117 1.19 0.06 5.79
C LEU A 117 0.70 0.50 7.16
N ALA A 118 0.14 1.70 7.30
CA ALA A 118 -0.42 2.18 8.55
C ALA A 118 -1.61 1.33 9.02
N ALA A 119 -2.53 0.99 8.10
CA ALA A 119 -3.71 0.18 8.42
C ALA A 119 -3.34 -1.24 8.84
N VAL A 120 -2.46 -1.93 8.08
CA VAL A 120 -2.03 -3.29 8.42
C VAL A 120 -1.23 -3.31 9.71
N THR A 121 -0.40 -2.29 9.96
CA THR A 121 0.38 -2.18 11.21
C THR A 121 -0.54 -1.94 12.40
N ALA A 122 -1.51 -1.02 12.30
CA ALA A 122 -2.46 -0.77 13.37
C ALA A 122 -3.29 -2.02 13.69
N ALA A 123 -3.76 -2.72 12.67
CA ALA A 123 -4.50 -3.97 12.85
C ALA A 123 -3.62 -5.07 13.47
N ALA A 124 -2.38 -5.22 13.04
CA ALA A 124 -1.43 -6.17 13.61
C ALA A 124 -1.12 -5.88 15.07
N LEU A 125 -0.93 -4.60 15.42
CA LEU A 125 -0.74 -4.19 16.80
C LEU A 125 -1.96 -4.54 17.66
N LEU A 126 -3.18 -4.33 17.16
CA LEU A 126 -4.38 -4.75 17.88
C LEU A 126 -4.39 -6.27 18.14
N VAL A 127 -4.05 -7.07 17.13
CA VAL A 127 -3.94 -8.53 17.29
C VAL A 127 -2.85 -8.90 18.30
N HIS A 128 -1.67 -8.26 18.27
CA HIS A 128 -0.60 -8.49 19.24
C HIS A 128 -1.01 -8.19 20.69
N LEU A 129 -1.97 -7.27 20.88
CA LEU A 129 -2.51 -6.95 22.21
C LEU A 129 -3.56 -7.97 22.67
N THR A 130 -4.43 -8.41 21.76
CA THR A 130 -5.55 -9.30 22.10
C THR A 130 -5.20 -10.79 22.01
N PHE A 131 -4.11 -11.12 21.32
CA PHE A 131 -3.67 -12.49 21.08
C PHE A 131 -2.14 -12.57 21.26
N PRO A 132 -1.65 -12.59 22.52
CA PRO A 132 -0.25 -12.85 22.78
C PRO A 132 0.09 -14.26 22.27
N LEU A 133 1.21 -14.41 21.60
CA LEU A 133 1.64 -15.66 20.99
C LEU A 133 3.15 -15.87 21.16
N ALA A 134 3.52 -16.94 21.85
CA ALA A 134 4.92 -17.32 21.97
C ALA A 134 5.44 -17.90 20.64
N PRO A 135 6.61 -17.45 20.16
CA PRO A 135 7.20 -17.91 18.91
C PRO A 135 7.73 -19.35 19.02
N PRO A 136 7.93 -20.05 17.89
CA PRO A 136 8.32 -21.46 17.88
C PRO A 136 9.59 -21.76 18.70
N ARG A 137 10.61 -20.88 18.65
CA ARG A 137 11.87 -21.04 19.39
C ARG A 137 11.73 -21.12 20.92
N MET A 138 10.60 -20.66 21.46
CA MET A 138 10.33 -20.70 22.91
C MET A 138 9.56 -21.94 23.34
N LEU A 139 8.98 -22.68 22.38
CA LEU A 139 8.14 -23.83 22.67
C LEU A 139 8.97 -25.12 22.57
N ALA A 140 9.25 -25.74 23.71
CA ALA A 140 10.09 -26.95 23.79
C ALA A 140 9.55 -28.11 22.92
N ALA A 141 8.22 -28.22 22.78
CA ALA A 141 7.58 -29.23 21.95
C ALA A 141 7.91 -29.15 20.45
N THR A 142 8.45 -28.01 19.98
CA THR A 142 8.85 -27.83 18.59
C THR A 142 10.21 -28.44 18.27
N GLY A 143 11.07 -28.60 19.29
CA GLY A 143 12.47 -28.99 19.11
C GLY A 143 13.32 -27.97 18.33
N LEU A 144 12.81 -26.76 18.10
CA LEU A 144 13.50 -25.72 17.32
C LEU A 144 14.51 -24.96 18.17
N VAL A 145 15.61 -24.59 17.53
CA VAL A 145 16.70 -23.84 18.15
C VAL A 145 16.39 -22.35 18.16
N ASP A 146 16.63 -21.67 19.28
CA ASP A 146 16.70 -20.21 19.33
C ASP A 146 18.02 -19.75 18.68
N THR A 147 17.97 -19.53 17.37
CA THR A 147 19.16 -19.24 16.58
C THR A 147 19.77 -17.88 16.92
N GLY A 148 18.95 -16.94 17.40
CA GLY A 148 19.42 -15.63 17.86
C GLY A 148 20.24 -15.74 19.14
N GLN A 149 19.85 -16.61 20.07
CA GLN A 149 20.62 -16.85 21.30
C GLN A 149 21.86 -17.71 21.06
N VAL A 150 21.77 -18.75 20.22
CA VAL A 150 22.87 -19.70 20.01
C VAL A 150 23.94 -19.17 19.07
N TYR A 151 23.53 -18.59 17.93
CA TYR A 151 24.46 -18.10 16.90
C TYR A 151 24.52 -16.57 16.90
N GLY A 152 23.40 -15.90 17.07
CA GLY A 152 23.35 -14.43 17.04
C GLY A 152 23.48 -13.82 15.64
N PRO A 153 23.28 -12.49 15.53
CA PRO A 153 22.90 -11.60 16.62
C PRO A 153 21.45 -11.82 17.08
N SER A 154 21.21 -11.74 18.39
CA SER A 154 19.83 -11.72 18.93
C SER A 154 19.28 -10.29 18.89
N VAL A 155 18.08 -10.13 18.36
CA VAL A 155 17.30 -8.87 18.42
C VAL A 155 16.59 -8.73 19.77
N TYR A 156 16.51 -9.83 20.50
CA TYR A 156 15.77 -9.99 21.73
C TYR A 156 16.76 -10.20 22.88
N GLY A 157 16.78 -9.30 23.86
CA GLY A 157 17.53 -9.51 25.10
C GLY A 157 16.89 -10.60 25.97
N SER A 158 17.47 -10.86 27.15
CA SER A 158 16.95 -11.89 28.05
C SER A 158 15.44 -11.68 28.32
N PRO A 159 14.61 -12.75 28.36
CA PRO A 159 13.16 -12.63 28.56
C PRO A 159 12.75 -11.87 29.83
N GLN A 160 13.70 -11.69 30.76
CA GLN A 160 13.51 -11.03 32.05
C GLN A 160 13.85 -9.53 32.02
N THR A 161 14.58 -9.04 31.02
CA THR A 161 15.13 -7.67 31.03
C THR A 161 14.77 -6.83 29.79
N ASP A 162 14.35 -7.43 28.68
CA ASP A 162 14.16 -6.68 27.43
C ASP A 162 12.71 -6.22 27.22
N HIS A 163 12.34 -5.17 27.94
CA HIS A 163 11.03 -4.49 27.81
C HIS A 163 10.89 -3.68 26.51
N LEU A 164 11.92 -3.60 25.66
CA LEU A 164 11.91 -2.84 24.40
C LEU A 164 11.48 -3.68 23.19
N SER A 165 11.48 -5.01 23.26
CA SER A 165 11.06 -5.93 22.18
C SER A 165 9.91 -6.86 22.64
N ASN A 166 8.75 -6.89 21.96
CA ASN A 166 7.60 -7.72 22.37
C ASN A 166 7.79 -9.15 21.87
N GLN A 167 8.56 -9.96 22.60
CA GLN A 167 8.92 -11.32 22.21
C GLN A 167 7.71 -12.26 22.02
N PHE A 168 6.56 -11.91 22.59
CA PHE A 168 5.29 -12.67 22.51
C PHE A 168 4.32 -12.12 21.45
N ALA A 169 4.82 -11.37 20.45
CA ALA A 169 4.02 -10.82 19.35
C ALA A 169 4.33 -11.53 18.02
N ALA A 170 4.25 -12.87 18.02
CA ALA A 170 4.54 -13.63 16.79
C ALA A 170 3.46 -13.43 15.71
N MET A 171 2.16 -13.52 16.04
CA MET A 171 1.08 -13.41 15.04
C MET A 171 0.35 -12.06 15.11
N PRO A 172 0.19 -11.34 13.98
CA PRO A 172 0.70 -11.65 12.64
C PRO A 172 2.17 -11.22 12.46
N SER A 173 2.83 -11.78 11.45
CA SER A 173 4.21 -11.39 11.12
C SER A 173 4.26 -10.03 10.40
N LEU A 174 4.61 -8.97 11.13
CA LEU A 174 4.86 -7.65 10.55
C LEU A 174 6.06 -7.64 9.59
N HIS A 175 7.10 -8.43 9.90
CA HIS A 175 8.26 -8.63 9.02
C HIS A 175 7.82 -9.04 7.62
N PHE A 176 7.04 -10.11 7.54
CA PHE A 176 6.52 -10.61 6.27
C PHE A 176 5.49 -9.66 5.65
N GLY A 177 4.54 -9.14 6.43
CA GLY A 177 3.49 -8.24 5.94
C GLY A 177 4.04 -6.98 5.26
N TRP A 178 5.06 -6.35 5.84
CA TRP A 178 5.70 -5.18 5.23
C TRP A 178 6.55 -5.56 4.02
N ALA A 179 7.31 -6.66 4.09
CA ALA A 179 8.10 -7.14 2.96
C ALA A 179 7.20 -7.44 1.73
N LEU A 180 6.04 -8.04 1.97
CA LEU A 180 5.05 -8.30 0.93
C LEU A 180 4.45 -7.00 0.37
N MET A 181 4.12 -6.04 1.25
CA MET A 181 3.63 -4.73 0.81
C MET A 181 4.67 -3.94 0.01
N VAL A 182 5.95 -4.00 0.39
CA VAL A 182 7.07 -3.41 -0.37
C VAL A 182 7.12 -4.03 -1.76
N ALA A 183 7.06 -5.36 -1.86
CA ALA A 183 7.10 -6.06 -3.15
C ALA A 183 5.90 -5.67 -4.04
N ILE A 184 4.68 -5.73 -3.50
CA ILE A 184 3.46 -5.33 -4.22
C ILE A 184 3.55 -3.87 -4.66
N GLY A 185 3.98 -2.98 -3.76
CA GLY A 185 4.13 -1.56 -4.06
C GLY A 185 5.12 -1.29 -5.18
N LEU A 186 6.26 -1.98 -5.22
CA LEU A 186 7.23 -1.88 -6.30
C LEU A 186 6.69 -2.47 -7.61
N ILE A 187 5.95 -3.59 -7.55
CA ILE A 187 5.29 -4.19 -8.74
C ILE A 187 4.27 -3.23 -9.36
N VAL A 188 3.47 -2.55 -8.53
CA VAL A 188 2.47 -1.59 -9.00
C VAL A 188 3.13 -0.31 -9.51
N ALA A 189 4.17 0.19 -8.82
CA ALA A 189 4.84 1.45 -9.16
C ALA A 189 5.82 1.36 -10.34
N THR A 190 6.15 0.15 -10.80
CA THR A 190 7.11 -0.10 -11.89
C THR A 190 6.48 -0.88 -13.05
N ARG A 191 7.03 -0.73 -14.26
CA ARG A 191 6.51 -1.37 -15.49
C ARG A 191 7.46 -2.38 -16.14
N SER A 192 8.55 -2.74 -15.47
CA SER A 192 9.50 -3.72 -15.99
C SER A 192 8.91 -5.13 -16.00
N ARG A 193 9.28 -5.96 -17.00
CA ARG A 193 8.98 -7.40 -17.02
C ARG A 193 9.56 -8.14 -15.80
N TRP A 194 10.66 -7.60 -15.26
CA TRP A 194 11.36 -8.16 -14.09
C TRP A 194 10.74 -7.73 -12.75
N ARG A 195 9.64 -6.97 -12.75
CA ARG A 195 9.02 -6.47 -11.51
C ARG A 195 8.58 -7.58 -10.56
N LEU A 196 8.28 -8.77 -11.08
CA LEU A 196 7.91 -9.92 -10.23
C LEU A 196 9.07 -10.42 -9.38
N LEU A 197 10.33 -10.12 -9.73
CA LEU A 197 11.48 -10.43 -8.89
C LEU A 197 11.43 -9.74 -7.53
N TRP A 198 10.63 -8.68 -7.36
CA TRP A 198 10.42 -8.08 -6.04
C TRP A 198 9.76 -9.05 -5.05
N LEU A 199 9.08 -10.10 -5.51
CA LEU A 199 8.54 -11.17 -4.65
C LEU A 199 9.64 -12.03 -3.99
N LEU A 200 10.89 -11.96 -4.46
CA LEU A 200 12.01 -12.60 -3.77
C LEU A 200 12.22 -12.02 -2.37
N HIS A 201 11.92 -10.74 -2.14
CA HIS A 201 12.07 -10.12 -0.83
C HIS A 201 11.15 -10.73 0.24
N PRO A 202 9.81 -10.80 0.07
CA PRO A 202 8.94 -11.48 1.03
C PRO A 202 9.22 -12.98 1.12
N LEU A 203 9.63 -13.64 0.02
CA LEU A 203 10.00 -15.06 0.07
C LEU A 203 11.24 -15.30 0.94
N LEU A 204 12.28 -14.48 0.76
CA LEU A 204 13.48 -14.53 1.61
C LEU A 204 13.13 -14.18 3.06
N THR A 205 12.28 -13.18 3.27
CA THR A 205 11.81 -12.81 4.61
C THR A 205 11.08 -13.98 5.26
N LEU A 206 10.20 -14.68 4.53
CA LEU A 206 9.48 -15.86 5.01
C LEU A 206 10.44 -16.99 5.43
N LEU A 207 11.42 -17.29 4.58
CA LEU A 207 12.45 -18.28 4.88
C LEU A 207 13.21 -17.92 6.16
N VAL A 208 13.62 -16.65 6.29
CA VAL A 208 14.37 -16.17 7.45
C VAL A 208 13.53 -16.25 8.72
N ILE A 209 12.29 -15.74 8.72
CA ILE A 209 11.48 -15.70 9.95
C ILE A 209 11.07 -17.08 10.45
N VAL A 210 10.78 -18.02 9.53
CA VAL A 210 10.42 -19.40 9.88
C VAL A 210 11.66 -20.19 10.23
N GLY A 211 12.73 -20.08 9.45
CA GLY A 211 13.97 -20.83 9.68
C GLY A 211 14.72 -20.40 10.95
N THR A 212 14.60 -19.14 11.36
CA THR A 212 15.10 -18.65 12.66
C THR A 212 14.12 -18.92 13.82
N ALA A 213 13.03 -19.67 13.56
CA ALA A 213 12.00 -20.02 14.53
C ALA A 213 11.39 -18.80 15.26
N ASN A 214 11.33 -17.66 14.57
CA ASN A 214 10.70 -16.44 15.06
C ASN A 214 9.20 -16.40 14.79
N HIS A 215 8.72 -17.12 13.78
CA HIS A 215 7.34 -17.11 13.33
C HIS A 215 6.88 -18.50 12.85
N TYR A 216 5.59 -18.78 13.03
CA TYR A 216 4.90 -19.91 12.42
C TYR A 216 4.52 -19.60 10.96
N TRP A 217 4.17 -20.60 10.15
CA TRP A 217 3.63 -20.35 8.80
C TRP A 217 2.30 -19.58 8.88
N LEU A 218 1.48 -19.89 9.88
CA LEU A 218 0.19 -19.25 10.10
C LEU A 218 0.34 -17.74 10.32
N ASP A 219 1.42 -17.29 10.97
CA ASP A 219 1.71 -15.87 11.17
C ASP A 219 1.80 -15.11 9.84
N ALA A 220 2.41 -15.74 8.83
CA ALA A 220 2.55 -15.19 7.49
C ALA A 220 1.24 -15.27 6.70
N ILE A 221 0.46 -16.34 6.87
CA ILE A 221 -0.87 -16.49 6.24
C ILE A 221 -1.82 -15.40 6.76
N VAL A 222 -1.88 -15.20 8.07
CA VAL A 222 -2.71 -14.15 8.69
C VAL A 222 -2.24 -12.76 8.25
N ALA A 223 -0.93 -12.50 8.23
CA ALA A 223 -0.39 -11.24 7.71
C ALA A 223 -0.79 -10.99 6.24
N THR A 224 -0.76 -12.04 5.40
CA THR A 224 -1.19 -11.97 4.00
C THR A 224 -2.66 -11.65 3.88
N ALA A 225 -3.52 -12.32 4.65
CA ALA A 225 -4.95 -12.08 4.66
C ALA A 225 -5.28 -10.65 5.09
N MET A 226 -4.66 -10.17 6.18
CA MET A 226 -4.82 -8.80 6.66
C MET A 226 -4.37 -7.77 5.63
N LEU A 227 -3.23 -8.00 4.97
CA LEU A 227 -2.77 -7.14 3.90
C LEU A 227 -3.74 -7.16 2.70
N GLY A 228 -4.25 -8.33 2.32
CA GLY A 228 -5.25 -8.47 1.26
C GLY A 228 -6.52 -7.65 1.53
N VAL A 229 -7.04 -7.71 2.76
CA VAL A 229 -8.18 -6.88 3.19
C VAL A 229 -7.83 -5.39 3.11
N ALA A 230 -6.67 -4.98 3.62
CA ALA A 230 -6.23 -3.58 3.56
C ALA A 230 -6.10 -3.08 2.12
N LEU A 231 -5.58 -3.89 1.20
CA LEU A 231 -5.46 -3.58 -0.23
C LEU A 231 -6.82 -3.50 -0.93
N ALA A 232 -7.79 -4.35 -0.53
CA ALA A 232 -9.14 -4.34 -1.08
C ALA A 232 -9.92 -3.07 -0.69
N VAL A 233 -9.75 -2.62 0.56
CA VAL A 233 -10.40 -1.42 1.13
C VAL A 233 -9.68 -0.15 0.66
N ILE A 234 -8.35 -0.14 0.65
CA ILE A 234 -7.52 1.01 0.31
C ILE A 234 -7.00 0.82 -1.11
N ARG A 235 -7.81 1.21 -2.10
CA ARG A 235 -7.44 1.07 -3.50
C ARG A 235 -6.40 2.12 -3.92
N PRO A 236 -5.45 1.77 -4.80
CA PRO A 236 -4.55 2.76 -5.38
C PRO A 236 -5.38 3.77 -6.16
N LEU A 237 -5.08 5.07 -5.99
CA LEU A 237 -5.69 6.09 -6.84
C LEU A 237 -5.33 5.72 -8.27
N ALA A 238 -6.35 5.49 -9.10
CA ALA A 238 -6.14 5.27 -10.52
C ALA A 238 -5.31 6.45 -11.03
N SER A 239 -4.11 6.17 -11.52
CA SER A 239 -3.39 7.16 -12.31
C SER A 239 -4.32 7.45 -13.48
N SER A 240 -4.87 8.66 -13.53
CA SER A 240 -5.57 9.20 -14.69
C SER A 240 -4.57 9.27 -15.86
N GLY A 241 -4.21 8.11 -16.41
CA GLY A 241 -3.62 7.95 -17.71
C GLY A 241 -4.77 8.07 -18.68
N GLY A 242 -4.82 9.19 -19.39
CA GLY A 242 -5.97 9.58 -20.20
C GLY A 242 -6.45 8.51 -21.16
N THR A 243 -7.77 8.38 -21.24
CA THR A 243 -8.44 8.14 -22.51
C THR A 243 -8.91 9.50 -23.00
N PRO A 244 -8.24 10.16 -23.98
CA PRO A 244 -8.91 11.17 -24.79
C PRO A 244 -9.83 10.39 -25.72
N GLY A 245 -11.06 10.13 -25.29
CA GLY A 245 -11.88 9.14 -25.96
C GLY A 245 -13.34 9.07 -25.54
N SER A 246 -13.96 10.22 -25.24
CA SER A 246 -15.36 10.44 -25.58
C SER A 246 -15.65 11.93 -25.38
N LEU A 247 -15.33 12.73 -26.39
CA LEU A 247 -16.07 13.98 -26.59
C LEU A 247 -17.52 13.54 -26.81
N ARG A 248 -18.31 13.56 -25.74
CA ARG A 248 -19.75 13.60 -25.85
C ARG A 248 -20.04 14.84 -26.69
N PRO A 249 -20.58 14.71 -27.92
CA PRO A 249 -20.92 15.89 -28.68
C PRO A 249 -21.90 16.71 -27.83
N PRO A 250 -21.76 18.04 -27.75
CA PRO A 250 -22.79 18.85 -27.12
C PRO A 250 -24.10 18.48 -27.80
N LYS A 251 -25.07 18.01 -27.00
CA LYS A 251 -26.44 17.86 -27.49
C LYS A 251 -26.84 19.23 -28.02
N ARG A 252 -26.79 19.40 -29.34
CA ARG A 252 -27.56 20.43 -30.03
C ARG A 252 -29.01 20.14 -29.65
N THR A 253 -29.54 20.90 -28.70
CA THR A 253 -30.97 21.07 -28.54
C THR A 253 -31.47 21.61 -29.86
N ALA A 254 -32.03 20.72 -30.69
CA ALA A 254 -32.89 21.10 -31.78
C ALA A 254 -34.12 21.75 -31.12
N ALA A 255 -34.08 23.07 -30.98
CA ALA A 255 -35.28 23.85 -30.73
C ALA A 255 -36.12 23.76 -32.02
N THR A 256 -37.24 23.09 -31.87
CA THR A 256 -38.29 22.84 -32.85
C THR A 256 -38.72 24.15 -33.48
N ALA A 257 -38.35 24.37 -34.75
CA ALA A 257 -39.06 25.31 -35.61
C ALA A 257 -40.44 24.70 -35.95
N GLY A 258 -41.38 24.89 -35.04
CA GLY A 258 -42.79 24.56 -35.23
C GLY A 258 -43.42 25.56 -36.20
N ARG A 259 -43.66 25.11 -37.42
CA ARG A 259 -44.44 25.76 -38.46
C ARG A 259 -45.91 25.84 -37.99
N GLY A 260 -46.37 27.03 -37.61
CA GLY A 260 -47.77 27.33 -37.35
C GLY A 260 -48.26 28.36 -38.37
N ALA A 261 -49.13 27.94 -39.28
CA ALA A 261 -49.77 28.77 -40.27
C ALA A 261 -50.92 29.60 -39.68
N GLY A 262 -51.11 30.82 -40.18
CA GLY A 262 -52.43 31.45 -40.32
C GLY A 262 -52.66 32.76 -39.55
N LYS A 263 -52.55 33.90 -40.25
CA LYS A 263 -53.71 34.74 -40.65
C LYS A 263 -53.25 35.99 -41.40
N LEU A 264 -53.72 36.11 -42.64
CA LEU A 264 -53.81 37.36 -43.41
C LEU A 264 -55.04 38.15 -42.93
N VAL A 265 -54.97 39.49 -42.87
CA VAL A 265 -56.05 40.51 -43.05
C VAL A 265 -55.39 41.92 -43.08
N PRO A 266 -55.95 42.93 -43.77
CA PRO A 266 -55.20 43.80 -44.69
C PRO A 266 -55.05 45.29 -44.31
N ALA A 267 -54.16 45.94 -45.07
CA ALA A 267 -54.14 47.32 -45.60
C ALA A 267 -54.37 48.55 -44.68
N ALA A 268 -53.36 49.43 -44.65
CA ALA A 268 -53.54 50.89 -44.72
C ALA A 268 -52.34 51.57 -45.39
N ARG A 269 -52.65 52.56 -46.24
CA ARG A 269 -51.78 53.34 -47.14
C ARG A 269 -50.96 54.43 -46.44
N GLY A 270 -49.88 54.82 -47.11
CA GLY A 270 -49.24 56.15 -47.14
C GLY A 270 -47.94 56.01 -47.95
N GLU A 271 -47.91 56.34 -49.26
CA GLU A 271 -47.45 57.65 -49.81
C GLU A 271 -46.19 58.19 -49.08
N ALA A 272 -45.05 58.47 -49.72
CA ALA A 272 -44.84 59.01 -51.06
C ALA A 272 -43.36 58.91 -51.56
N THR A 273 -43.21 59.20 -52.87
CA THR A 273 -42.03 59.75 -53.63
C THR A 273 -40.81 58.83 -53.88
N VAL A 274 -40.44 58.41 -55.11
CA VAL A 274 -40.02 59.16 -56.34
C VAL A 274 -38.65 59.82 -56.06
N ASP A 275 -37.49 59.50 -56.65
CA ASP A 275 -36.99 59.33 -58.04
C ASP A 275 -35.71 58.44 -58.05
N ASP A 276 -35.36 57.68 -59.10
CA ASP A 276 -34.40 58.03 -60.20
C ASP A 276 -32.99 58.42 -59.66
N GLU A 277 -31.84 57.91 -60.10
CA GLU A 277 -31.37 57.59 -61.45
C GLU A 277 -30.02 56.81 -61.37
N SER A 278 -29.59 56.34 -62.53
CA SER A 278 -28.32 55.71 -62.97
C SER A 278 -26.97 56.25 -62.45
N GLU A 279 -25.96 55.35 -62.40
CA GLU A 279 -24.65 55.43 -63.11
C GLU A 279 -23.61 54.51 -62.39
N LEU A 280 -23.20 53.35 -62.93
CA LEU A 280 -22.17 53.07 -63.95
C LEU A 280 -20.75 53.63 -63.69
N VAL A 281 -19.83 52.69 -63.46
CA VAL A 281 -18.48 52.55 -64.08
C VAL A 281 -17.39 53.59 -63.76
N GLY A 282 -16.40 53.13 -62.97
CA GLY A 282 -15.09 52.73 -63.50
C GLY A 282 -13.94 53.76 -63.64
N ALA A 283 -12.73 53.19 -63.54
CA ALA A 283 -11.40 53.69 -63.96
C ALA A 283 -10.66 54.66 -63.01
N VAL A 284 -9.62 54.21 -62.29
CA VAL A 284 -8.19 54.15 -62.71
C VAL A 284 -7.50 55.52 -62.66
N ARG A 285 -6.76 55.78 -61.58
CA ARG A 285 -5.28 55.89 -61.55
C ARG A 285 -4.79 56.02 -60.10
#